data_AF-A0A897N1I1-F1
#
_entry.id   AF-A0A897N1I1-F1
#
_cell.length_a   1.000
_cell.length_b   1.000
_cell.length_c   1.000
_cell.angle_alpha   90.00
_cell.angle_beta   90.00
_cell.angle_gamma   90.00
#
_symmetry.space_group_name_H-M   'P 1'
#
loop_
_entity.id
_entity.type
_entity.pdbx_description
1 polymer ?
#
loop_
_entity_poly.entity_id
_entity_poly.type
_entity_poly.pdbx_seq_one_letter_code
_entity_poly.pdbx_strand_id
1 'polypeptide(L)'
;MRSQVAKDEWQLKTNGCHVIHGGEEELYDLQNDPDETNNLIEDEPKIANRLRAKLAEWRVSHRTDHAERRESDTIENPQLEQRLNDLGYL
;
A
#
# COMPACT_ATOMS: atom_id res chain seq x y z
N MET A 1 -16.90 -1.68 33.78
CA MET A 1 -16.87 -0.78 32.60
C MET A 1 -15.82 -1.27 31.63
N ARG A 2 -16.19 -1.73 30.43
CA ARG A 2 -15.27 -1.93 29.31
C ARG A 2 -15.83 -1.14 28.14
N SER A 3 -15.27 0.04 27.89
CA SER A 3 -15.64 0.87 26.76
C SER A 3 -15.02 0.28 25.49
N GLN A 4 -15.86 -0.07 24.51
CA GLN A 4 -15.44 -0.35 23.14
C GLN A 4 -15.32 0.99 22.41
N VAL A 5 -14.12 1.26 21.89
CA VAL A 5 -13.87 2.38 20.97
C VAL A 5 -14.08 1.83 19.56
N ALA A 6 -15.11 2.34 18.87
CA ALA A 6 -15.37 2.05 17.48
C ALA A 6 -14.21 2.60 16.62
N LYS A 7 -13.49 1.72 15.94
CA LYS A 7 -12.51 2.09 14.92
C LYS A 7 -13.20 2.07 13.57
N ASP A 8 -13.43 3.25 13.01
CA ASP A 8 -13.74 3.44 11.59
C ASP A 8 -12.56 2.97 10.73
N GLU A 9 -12.54 1.69 10.36
CA GLU A 9 -11.48 1.03 9.59
C GLU A 9 -11.81 1.02 8.09
N TRP A 10 -11.59 2.17 7.44
CA TRP A 10 -11.49 2.26 5.98
C TRP A 10 -10.04 1.98 5.57
N GLN A 11 -9.81 1.03 4.66
CA GLN A 11 -8.48 0.74 4.12
C GLN A 11 -8.37 1.15 2.65
N LEU A 12 -7.30 1.86 2.34
CA LEU A 12 -6.88 2.21 0.99
C LEU A 12 -5.57 1.46 0.74
N LYS A 13 -5.60 0.44 -0.12
CA LYS A 13 -4.39 -0.27 -0.56
C LYS A 13 -3.84 0.40 -1.81
N THR A 14 -2.56 0.71 -1.80
CA THR A 14 -1.80 0.99 -3.03
C THR A 14 -0.90 -0.22 -3.27
N ASN A 15 -1.13 -0.96 -4.34
CA ASN A 15 -0.32 -2.13 -4.69
C ASN A 15 1.11 -1.69 -4.99
N GLY A 16 2.02 -1.94 -4.06
CA GLY A 16 3.45 -1.70 -4.23
C GLY A 16 4.06 -2.77 -5.12
N CYS A 17 4.14 -2.49 -6.42
CA CYS A 17 4.92 -3.27 -7.37
C CYS A 17 6.27 -2.56 -7.64
N HIS A 18 7.35 -3.33 -7.81
CA HIS A 18 8.72 -2.85 -8.06
C HIS A 18 8.89 -2.16 -9.43
N VAL A 19 7.86 -2.22 -10.28
CA VAL A 19 7.71 -1.39 -11.46
C VAL A 19 6.56 -0.43 -11.17
N ILE A 20 6.76 0.88 -11.32
CA ILE A 20 5.68 1.88 -11.22
C ILE A 20 4.76 1.69 -12.43
N HIS A 21 3.91 0.67 -12.38
CA HIS A 21 2.67 0.67 -13.11
C HIS A 21 1.80 1.63 -12.30
N GLY A 22 1.20 2.62 -12.94
CA GLY A 22 0.15 3.39 -12.30
C GLY A 22 -0.97 2.43 -11.93
N GLY A 23 -0.86 1.83 -10.75
CA GLY A 23 -1.87 0.93 -10.20
C GLY A 23 -3.14 1.75 -10.05
N GLU A 24 -4.20 1.31 -10.71
CA GLU A 24 -5.50 1.93 -10.59
C GLU A 24 -5.84 2.07 -9.10
N GLU A 25 -6.35 3.23 -8.70
CA GLU A 25 -6.72 3.43 -7.30
C GLU A 25 -7.90 2.52 -6.98
N GLU A 26 -7.86 1.87 -5.81
CA GLU A 26 -8.90 0.93 -5.38
C GLU A 26 -9.48 1.36 -4.04
N LEU A 27 -10.79 1.23 -3.88
CA LEU A 27 -11.50 1.52 -2.64
C LEU A 27 -12.37 0.32 -2.26
N TYR A 28 -12.11 -0.28 -1.11
CA TYR A 28 -12.88 -1.42 -0.61
C TYR A 28 -13.51 -1.11 0.75
N ASP A 29 -14.72 -1.60 0.96
CA ASP A 29 -15.40 -1.55 2.25
C ASP A 29 -15.20 -2.88 2.98
N LEU A 30 -14.16 -2.99 3.80
CA LEU A 30 -13.81 -4.24 4.48
C LEU A 30 -14.87 -4.75 5.47
N GLN A 31 -15.82 -3.90 5.89
CA GLN A 31 -16.91 -4.35 6.76
C GLN A 31 -17.93 -5.18 5.99
N ASN A 32 -18.17 -4.83 4.73
CA ASN A 32 -19.19 -5.46 3.88
C ASN A 32 -18.60 -6.33 2.77
N ASP A 33 -17.33 -6.12 2.41
CA ASP A 33 -16.55 -6.84 1.40
C ASP A 33 -15.17 -7.21 1.97
N PRO A 34 -15.11 -8.16 2.90
CA PRO A 34 -13.86 -8.58 3.54
C PRO A 34 -12.90 -9.29 2.58
N ASP A 35 -13.41 -9.83 1.47
CA ASP A 35 -12.62 -10.51 0.44
C ASP A 35 -12.13 -9.55 -0.66
N GLU A 36 -12.38 -8.23 -0.53
CA GLU A 36 -11.91 -7.17 -1.44
C GLU A 36 -12.26 -7.46 -2.91
N THR A 37 -13.49 -7.92 -3.13
CA THR A 37 -13.97 -8.35 -4.45
C THR A 37 -14.61 -7.22 -5.27
N ASN A 38 -14.96 -6.11 -4.62
CA ASN A 38 -15.72 -5.03 -5.23
C ASN A 38 -15.06 -3.65 -5.04
N ASN A 39 -14.40 -3.17 -6.09
CA ASN A 39 -13.75 -1.85 -6.08
C ASN A 39 -14.78 -0.72 -6.25
N LEU A 40 -14.93 0.10 -5.21
CA LEU A 40 -15.87 1.23 -5.09
C LEU A 40 -15.26 2.59 -5.44
N ILE A 41 -14.08 2.63 -6.09
CA ILE A 41 -13.35 3.89 -6.30
C ILE A 41 -14.15 4.92 -7.13
N GLU A 42 -14.93 4.46 -8.10
CA GLU A 42 -15.78 5.29 -8.95
C GLU A 42 -17.15 5.57 -8.30
N ASP A 43 -17.67 4.61 -7.54
CA ASP A 43 -18.99 4.67 -6.90
C ASP A 43 -19.01 5.59 -5.68
N GLU A 44 -17.89 5.70 -4.95
CA GLU A 44 -17.79 6.45 -3.69
C GLU A 44 -16.71 7.56 -3.72
N PRO A 45 -16.85 8.57 -4.61
CA PRO A 45 -15.82 9.58 -4.84
C PRO A 45 -15.55 10.47 -3.62
N LYS A 46 -16.54 10.63 -2.72
CA LYS A 46 -16.38 11.40 -1.48
C LYS A 46 -15.43 10.70 -0.51
N ILE A 47 -15.59 9.39 -0.35
CA ILE A 47 -14.74 8.58 0.53
C ILE A 47 -13.35 8.47 -0.08
N ALA A 48 -13.25 8.22 -1.39
CA ALA A 48 -12.00 8.20 -2.12
C ALA A 48 -11.21 9.50 -1.91
N ASN A 49 -11.82 10.66 -2.10
CA ASN A 49 -11.16 11.96 -1.91
C ASN A 49 -10.70 12.20 -0.46
N ARG A 50 -11.50 11.77 0.52
CA ARG A 50 -11.12 11.85 1.93
C ARG A 50 -9.88 11.00 2.22
N LEU A 51 -9.82 9.79 1.69
CA LEU A 51 -8.70 8.88 1.88
C LEU A 51 -7.45 9.35 1.11
N ARG A 52 -7.61 9.90 -0.09
CA ARG A 52 -6.52 10.57 -0.84
C ARG A 52 -5.88 11.69 -0.02
N ALA A 53 -6.69 12.53 0.62
CA ALA A 53 -6.19 13.60 1.47
C ALA A 53 -5.38 13.06 2.66
N LYS A 54 -5.90 12.03 3.35
CA LYS A 54 -5.17 11.37 4.45
C LYS A 54 -3.85 10.74 3.98
N LEU A 55 -3.85 10.10 2.81
CA LEU A 55 -2.65 9.51 2.22
C LEU A 55 -1.62 10.59 1.88
N ALA A 56 -2.05 11.72 1.32
CA ALA A 56 -1.18 12.85 1.01
C ALA A 56 -0.54 13.44 2.29
N GLU A 57 -1.34 13.62 3.34
CA GLU A 57 -0.85 14.07 4.65
C GLU A 57 0.17 13.08 5.25
N TRP A 58 -0.11 11.79 5.17
CA TRP A 58 0.81 10.75 5.63
C TRP A 58 2.14 10.79 4.85
N ARG A 59 2.09 10.91 3.51
CA ARG A 59 3.29 11.03 2.66
C ARG A 59 4.15 12.24 3.00
N VAL A 60 3.53 13.38 3.35
CA VAL A 60 4.27 14.58 3.75
C VAL A 60 4.91 14.40 5.12
N SER A 61 4.17 13.84 6.09
CA SER A 61 4.66 13.66 7.47
C SER A 61 5.69 12.54 7.61
N HIS A 62 5.64 11.53 6.73
CA HIS A 62 6.53 10.36 6.75
C HIS A 62 7.43 10.32 5.52
N ARG A 63 7.75 11.49 4.95
CA ARG A 63 8.72 11.61 3.87
C ARG A 63 10.09 11.18 4.40
N THR A 64 10.37 9.88 4.29
CA THR A 64 11.69 9.31 4.51
C THR A 64 12.53 9.65 3.30
N ASP A 65 13.81 10.01 3.49
CA ASP A 65 14.77 10.32 2.42
C ASP A 65 15.12 9.09 1.54
N HIS A 66 14.24 8.10 1.46
CA HIS A 66 14.38 6.91 0.64
C HIS A 66 14.35 7.21 -0.88
N ALA A 67 13.97 8.43 -1.28
CA ALA A 67 14.07 8.88 -2.67
C ALA A 67 15.52 8.98 -3.17
N GLU A 68 16.51 9.07 -2.28
CA GLU A 68 17.93 9.16 -2.65
C GLU A 68 18.64 7.79 -2.77
N ARG A 69 18.00 6.68 -2.34
CA ARG A 69 18.57 5.32 -2.43
C ARG A 69 18.24 4.59 -3.74
N ARG A 70 18.35 5.27 -4.88
CA ARG A 70 18.38 4.61 -6.19
C ARG A 70 19.79 4.25 -6.66
N GLU A 71 20.81 4.54 -5.86
CA GLU A 71 22.18 4.13 -6.18
C GLU A 71 22.53 2.80 -5.50
N SER A 72 22.74 1.81 -6.38
CA SER A 72 23.27 0.46 -6.18
C SER A 72 22.25 -0.66 -5.92
N ASP A 73 21.56 -1.08 -6.98
CA ASP A 73 20.99 -2.44 -7.12
C ASP A 73 22.09 -3.51 -7.29
N THR A 74 23.20 -3.40 -6.55
CA THR A 74 24.19 -4.47 -6.49
C THR A 74 23.83 -5.36 -5.30
N ILE A 75 23.34 -6.58 -5.58
CA ILE A 75 23.22 -7.61 -4.53
C ILE A 75 24.64 -8.06 -4.19
N GLU A 76 25.29 -7.36 -3.25
CA GLU A 76 26.63 -7.72 -2.76
C GLU A 76 26.61 -8.92 -1.79
N ASN A 77 25.42 -9.51 -1.56
CA ASN A 77 25.22 -10.59 -0.60
C ASN A 77 24.93 -11.93 -1.32
N PRO A 78 25.91 -12.85 -1.42
CA PRO A 78 25.73 -14.13 -2.10
C PRO A 78 24.73 -15.06 -1.40
N GLN A 79 24.51 -14.91 -0.08
CA GLN A 79 23.47 -15.67 0.60
C GLN A 79 22.05 -15.16 0.26
N LEU A 80 21.92 -13.88 -0.09
CA LEU A 80 20.64 -13.32 -0.54
C LEU A 80 20.33 -13.79 -1.96
N GLU A 81 21.30 -13.78 -2.85
CA GLU A 81 21.17 -14.28 -4.22
C GLU A 81 20.69 -15.74 -4.23
N GLN A 82 21.32 -16.59 -3.42
CA GLN A 82 20.94 -17.99 -3.33
C GLN A 82 19.52 -18.19 -2.78
N ARG A 83 19.12 -17.39 -1.77
CA ARG A 83 17.74 -17.41 -1.27
C ARG A 83 16.72 -16.96 -2.31
N LEU A 84 17.08 -15.99 -3.15
CA LEU A 84 16.18 -15.49 -4.21
C LEU A 84 16.01 -16.53 -5.32
N ASN A 85 17.07 -17.26 -5.67
CA ASN A 85 17.00 -18.37 -6.64
C ASN A 85 16.18 -19.55 -6.10
N ASP A 86 16.35 -19.94 -4.83
CA ASP A 86 15.55 -20.99 -4.19
C ASP A 86 14.04 -20.65 -4.15
N LEU A 87 13.71 -19.36 -4.09
CA LEU A 87 12.34 -18.85 -4.09
C LEU A 87 11.80 -18.54 -5.50
N GLY A 88 12.61 -18.70 -6.55
CA GLY A 88 12.21 -18.51 -7.94
C GLY A 88 12.09 -17.04 -8.40
N TYR A 89 12.74 -16.11 -7.71
CA TYR A 89 12.79 -14.69 -8.10
C TYR A 89 13.95 -14.36 -9.06
N LEU A 90 14.93 -15.27 -9.19
CA LEU A 90 16.04 -15.27 -10.14
C LEU A 90 16.09 -16.59 -10.90
#